data_AF-A0A833G094-F1
#
_entry.id   AF-A0A833G094-F1
#
_cell.length_a   1.000
_cell.length_b   1.000
_cell.length_c   1.000
_cell.angle_alpha   90.00
_cell.angle_beta   90.00
_cell.angle_gamma   90.00
#
_symmetry.space_group_name_H-M   'P 1'
#
loop_
_entity.id
_entity.type
_entity.pdbx_description
1 polymer ?
#
loop_
_entity_poly.entity_id
_entity_poly.type
_entity_poly.pdbx_seq_one_letter_code
_entity_poly.pdbx_strand_id
1 'polypeptide(L)'
;MAGLIITNGDSAGALLGEAGRTEIILPWRDILHEGPIVAGPIEACSERRIPWLAERFRIDEAEIAADFAERDGLMRRHGEFETIELWFEHDLYDQLQLVQILSFFADENRSEGLLLVQADEFLGNQRPETVLRFAQRARGIAEADLDVADFIWA
;
A
#
# COMPACT_ATOMS: atom_id res chain seq x y z
N MET A 1 15.84 -3.14 14.36
CA MET A 1 14.84 -3.96 13.63
C MET A 1 14.27 -3.08 12.53
N ALA A 2 14.03 -3.63 11.34
CA ALA A 2 13.62 -2.84 10.18
C ALA A 2 12.11 -2.58 10.22
N GLY A 3 11.70 -1.37 9.81
CA GLY A 3 10.30 -1.03 9.57
C GLY A 3 10.01 -0.93 8.08
N LEU A 4 8.74 -1.10 7.72
CA LEU A 4 8.22 -0.87 6.37
C LEU A 4 7.16 0.23 6.43
N ILE A 5 7.17 1.12 5.46
CA ILE A 5 6.09 2.08 5.21
C ILE A 5 5.49 1.73 3.85
N ILE A 6 4.18 1.53 3.79
CA ILE A 6 3.44 1.37 2.55
C ILE A 6 2.60 2.63 2.37
N THR A 7 2.62 3.22 1.17
CA THR A 7 1.87 4.45 0.88
C THR A 7 1.30 4.43 -0.53
N ASN A 8 0.44 5.38 -0.87
CA ASN A 8 -0.38 5.36 -2.08
C ASN A 8 0.37 5.57 -3.40
N GLY A 9 1.55 6.19 -3.37
CA GLY A 9 2.32 6.44 -4.59
C GLY A 9 3.65 7.13 -4.35
N ASP A 10 4.43 7.27 -5.43
CA ASP A 10 5.83 7.71 -5.35
C ASP A 10 5.99 9.13 -4.79
N SER A 11 5.01 10.03 -5.03
CA SER A 11 5.05 11.38 -4.46
C SER A 11 4.99 11.37 -2.93
N ALA A 12 4.11 10.56 -2.34
CA ALA A 12 4.04 10.40 -0.90
C ALA A 12 5.29 9.68 -0.37
N GLY A 13 5.77 8.66 -1.08
CA GLY A 13 6.99 7.94 -0.71
C GLY A 13 8.23 8.83 -0.68
N ALA A 14 8.44 9.64 -1.71
CA ALA A 14 9.52 10.61 -1.79
C ALA A 14 9.42 11.65 -0.66
N LEU A 15 8.23 12.20 -0.44
CA LEU A 15 7.97 13.16 0.63
C LEU A 15 8.30 12.60 2.03
N LEU A 16 7.93 11.34 2.30
CA LEU A 16 8.26 10.68 3.58
C LEU A 16 9.77 10.50 3.74
N GLY A 17 10.48 10.15 2.66
CA GLY A 17 11.94 10.09 2.65
C GLY A 17 12.57 11.47 2.93
N GLU A 18 12.09 12.53 2.27
CA GLU A 18 12.53 13.91 2.51
C GLU A 18 12.25 14.38 3.94
N ALA A 19 11.16 13.89 4.55
CA ALA A 19 10.82 14.16 5.94
C ALA A 19 11.71 13.41 6.95
N GLY A 20 12.66 12.60 6.48
CA GLY A 20 13.64 11.90 7.31
C GLY A 20 13.22 10.51 7.77
N ARG A 21 12.22 9.90 7.13
CA ARG A 21 11.91 8.47 7.34
C ARG A 21 13.04 7.61 6.80
N THR A 22 13.45 6.61 7.56
CA THR A 22 14.61 5.73 7.26
C THR A 22 14.23 4.29 7.02
N GLU A 23 12.95 3.96 7.19
CA GLU A 23 12.34 2.67 6.88
C GLU A 23 12.41 2.39 5.38
N ILE A 24 12.17 1.13 5.01
CA ILE A 24 11.87 0.80 3.61
C ILE A 24 10.52 1.44 3.29
N ILE A 25 10.44 2.16 2.16
CA ILE A 25 9.20 2.79 1.71
C ILE A 25 8.75 2.10 0.43
N LEU A 26 7.52 1.58 0.44
CA LEU A 26 6.85 0.92 -0.67
C LEU A 26 5.69 1.78 -1.18
N PRO A 27 5.88 2.53 -2.27
CA PRO A 27 4.79 3.15 -3.01
C PRO A 27 3.91 2.11 -3.70
N TRP A 28 2.59 2.20 -3.55
CA TRP A 28 1.63 1.30 -4.20
C TRP A 28 1.33 1.77 -5.62
N ARG A 29 2.11 1.29 -6.58
CA ARG A 29 2.04 1.70 -7.99
C ARG A 29 0.92 1.02 -8.78
N ASP A 30 -0.29 0.99 -8.21
CA ASP A 30 -1.45 0.38 -8.90
C ASP A 30 -2.75 1.16 -8.68
N ILE A 31 -3.39 1.55 -9.79
CA ILE A 31 -4.62 2.34 -9.81
C ILE A 31 -5.89 1.48 -9.77
N LEU A 32 -6.30 1.07 -8.59
CA LEU A 32 -7.36 0.06 -8.42
C LEU A 32 -8.79 0.56 -8.76
N HIS A 33 -9.01 1.86 -8.94
CA HIS A 33 -10.33 2.39 -9.34
C HIS A 33 -10.60 2.26 -10.86
N GLU A 34 -9.63 1.79 -11.65
CA GLU A 34 -9.81 1.45 -13.07
C GLU A 34 -9.32 0.01 -13.36
N GLY A 35 -9.83 -0.57 -14.44
CA GLY A 35 -9.36 -1.84 -14.96
C GLY A 35 -9.87 -3.06 -14.19
N PRO A 36 -9.38 -4.26 -14.54
CA PRO A 36 -9.80 -5.49 -13.90
C PRO A 36 -9.24 -5.58 -12.48
N ILE A 37 -10.08 -5.99 -11.55
CA ILE A 37 -9.68 -6.47 -10.22
C ILE A 37 -10.17 -7.91 -10.11
N VAL A 38 -9.32 -8.79 -9.59
CA VAL A 38 -9.67 -10.17 -9.29
C VAL A 38 -9.32 -10.43 -7.83
N ALA A 39 -10.28 -10.99 -7.10
CA ALA A 39 -10.12 -11.42 -5.71
C ALA A 39 -9.14 -12.59 -5.59
N GLY A 40 -8.64 -12.81 -4.37
CA GLY A 40 -7.66 -13.84 -4.04
C GLY A 40 -6.24 -13.27 -3.88
N PRO A 41 -5.20 -14.11 -4.01
CA PRO A 41 -3.82 -13.69 -3.78
C PRO A 41 -3.45 -12.45 -4.59
N ILE A 42 -2.65 -11.57 -4.00
CA ILE A 42 -2.22 -10.32 -4.65
C ILE A 42 -1.64 -10.55 -6.05
N GLU A 43 -0.90 -11.64 -6.23
CA GLU A 43 -0.28 -12.04 -7.50
C GLU A 43 -1.33 -12.37 -8.58
N ALA A 44 -2.47 -12.95 -8.21
CA ALA A 44 -3.56 -13.23 -9.16
C ALA A 44 -4.18 -11.93 -9.70
N CYS A 45 -4.28 -10.89 -8.85
CA CYS A 45 -4.66 -9.57 -9.30
C CYS A 45 -3.55 -8.96 -10.19
N SER A 46 -2.27 -9.04 -9.77
CA SER A 46 -1.10 -8.59 -10.55
C SER A 46 -1.11 -9.12 -11.98
N GLU A 47 -1.29 -10.43 -12.18
CA GLU A 47 -1.31 -11.10 -13.49
C GLU A 47 -2.38 -10.52 -14.43
N ARG A 48 -3.53 -10.10 -13.89
CA ARG A 48 -4.62 -9.51 -14.68
C ARG A 48 -4.39 -8.04 -14.97
N ARG A 49 -3.69 -7.35 -14.08
CA ARG A 49 -3.48 -5.91 -14.13
C ARG A 49 -2.29 -5.51 -14.97
N ILE A 50 -1.20 -6.28 -14.97
CA ILE A 50 0.00 -6.03 -15.78
C ILE A 50 -0.33 -5.74 -17.26
N PRO A 51 -0.99 -6.64 -18.03
CA PRO A 51 -1.27 -6.38 -19.44
C PRO A 51 -2.27 -5.23 -19.64
N TRP A 52 -3.21 -5.05 -18.72
CA TRP A 52 -4.20 -3.96 -18.79
C TRP A 52 -3.55 -2.59 -18.57
N LEU A 53 -2.68 -2.47 -17.57
CA LEU A 53 -1.92 -1.24 -17.28
C LEU A 53 -0.97 -0.90 -18.43
N ALA A 54 -0.27 -1.90 -18.97
CA ALA A 54 0.63 -1.74 -20.11
C ALA A 54 -0.11 -1.15 -21.33
N GLU A 55 -1.29 -1.71 -21.66
CA GLU A 55 -2.12 -1.20 -22.74
C GLU A 55 -2.66 0.21 -22.45
N ARG A 56 -3.23 0.42 -21.25
CA ARG A 56 -3.91 1.65 -20.83
C ARG A 56 -2.99 2.86 -20.78
N PHE A 57 -1.77 2.67 -20.28
CA PHE A 57 -0.79 3.74 -20.05
C PHE A 57 0.35 3.76 -21.06
N ARG A 58 0.41 2.76 -21.97
CA ARG A 58 1.47 2.64 -22.99
C ARG A 58 2.86 2.51 -22.35
N ILE A 59 2.92 1.77 -21.24
CA ILE A 59 4.14 1.42 -20.51
C ILE A 59 4.56 0.02 -20.94
N ASP A 60 5.85 -0.30 -20.86
CA ASP A 60 6.34 -1.64 -21.14
C ASP A 60 5.79 -2.66 -20.12
N GLU A 61 5.24 -3.77 -20.62
CA GLU A 61 4.65 -4.80 -19.75
C GLU A 61 5.68 -5.42 -18.80
N ALA A 62 6.94 -5.56 -19.24
CA ALA A 62 8.01 -6.12 -18.42
C ALA A 62 8.45 -5.16 -17.31
N GLU A 63 8.32 -3.84 -17.51
CA GLU A 63 8.57 -2.83 -16.48
C GLU A 63 7.53 -2.96 -15.36
N ILE A 64 6.23 -3.00 -15.70
CA ILE A 64 5.15 -3.17 -14.72
C ILE A 64 5.28 -4.52 -14.01
N ALA A 65 5.60 -5.59 -14.75
CA ALA A 65 5.78 -6.91 -14.17
C ALA A 65 6.95 -6.96 -13.17
N ALA A 66 8.06 -6.27 -13.45
CA ALA A 66 9.19 -6.18 -12.53
C ALA A 66 8.81 -5.42 -11.25
N ASP A 67 8.13 -4.28 -11.39
CA ASP A 67 7.64 -3.49 -10.24
C ASP A 67 6.68 -4.28 -9.37
N PHE A 68 5.75 -5.02 -9.98
CA PHE A 68 4.78 -5.84 -9.24
C PHE A 68 5.47 -7.03 -8.57
N ALA A 69 6.44 -7.67 -9.23
CA ALA A 69 7.21 -8.75 -8.62
C ALA A 69 8.04 -8.27 -7.42
N GLU A 70 8.61 -7.05 -7.48
CA GLU A 70 9.32 -6.44 -6.34
C GLU A 70 8.35 -6.15 -5.18
N ARG A 71 7.21 -5.51 -5.47
CA ARG A 71 6.16 -5.24 -4.48
C ARG A 71 5.66 -6.51 -3.81
N ASP A 72 5.24 -7.50 -4.60
CA ASP A 72 4.67 -8.75 -4.10
C ASP A 72 5.74 -9.53 -3.32
N GLY A 73 6.99 -9.55 -3.79
CA GLY A 73 8.11 -10.14 -3.06
C GLY A 73 8.41 -9.47 -1.72
N LEU A 74 8.28 -8.14 -1.62
CA LEU A 74 8.43 -7.41 -0.36
C LEU A 74 7.26 -7.69 0.60
N MET A 75 6.03 -7.72 0.06
CA MET A 75 4.83 -8.09 0.82
C MET A 75 4.94 -9.49 1.40
N ARG A 76 5.43 -10.48 0.63
CA ARG A 76 5.67 -11.86 1.13
C ARG A 76 6.76 -11.94 2.21
N ARG A 77 7.64 -10.95 2.30
CA ARG A 77 8.65 -10.82 3.36
C ARG A 77 8.16 -9.97 4.54
N HIS A 78 6.85 -9.69 4.65
CA HIS A 78 6.30 -8.84 5.70
C HIS A 78 6.73 -9.25 7.13
N GLY A 79 6.96 -10.55 7.38
CA GLY A 79 7.43 -11.06 8.67
C GLY A 79 8.85 -10.63 9.08
N GLU A 80 9.63 -10.05 8.17
CA GLU A 80 10.94 -9.46 8.47
C GLU A 80 10.84 -8.09 9.17
N PHE A 81 9.65 -7.46 9.13
CA PHE A 81 9.40 -6.13 9.69
C PHE A 81 8.67 -6.22 11.02
N GLU A 82 9.23 -5.58 12.04
CA GLU A 82 8.59 -5.48 13.36
C GLU A 82 7.32 -4.62 13.25
N THR A 83 7.41 -3.52 12.51
CA THR A 83 6.32 -2.57 12.25
C THR A 83 6.11 -2.34 10.75
N ILE A 84 4.84 -2.26 10.35
CA ILE A 84 4.42 -1.85 9.00
C ILE A 84 3.43 -0.70 9.17
N GLU A 85 3.81 0.48 8.70
CA GLU A 85 2.96 1.67 8.70
C GLU A 85 2.28 1.83 7.34
N LEU A 86 0.96 1.96 7.34
CA LEU A 86 0.11 2.16 6.17
C LEU A 86 -0.28 3.64 6.11
N TRP A 87 0.33 4.40 5.20
CA TRP A 87 0.11 5.84 5.03
C TRP A 87 -0.80 6.12 3.84
N PHE A 88 -2.08 6.38 4.13
CA PHE A 88 -3.13 6.53 3.13
C PHE A 88 -4.05 7.71 3.41
N GLU A 89 -4.66 8.20 2.34
CA GLU A 89 -5.60 9.31 2.29
C GLU A 89 -7.05 8.79 2.27
N HIS A 90 -8.01 9.72 2.29
CA HIS A 90 -9.43 9.40 2.52
C HIS A 90 -10.22 9.13 1.22
N ASP A 91 -9.60 9.29 0.06
CA ASP A 91 -10.30 9.21 -1.21
C ASP A 91 -10.45 7.75 -1.71
N LEU A 92 -11.19 7.58 -2.81
CA LEU A 92 -11.44 6.26 -3.39
C LEU A 92 -10.15 5.57 -3.86
N TYR A 93 -9.18 6.35 -4.34
CA TYR A 93 -7.92 5.80 -4.86
C TYR A 93 -7.17 5.09 -3.74
N ASP A 94 -6.96 5.79 -2.64
CA ASP A 94 -6.23 5.31 -1.48
C ASP A 94 -6.98 4.18 -0.76
N GLN A 95 -8.30 4.31 -0.58
CA GLN A 95 -9.06 3.32 0.16
C GLN A 95 -9.14 1.97 -0.56
N LEU A 96 -9.13 1.93 -1.90
CA LEU A 96 -9.06 0.65 -2.63
C LEU A 96 -7.71 -0.05 -2.45
N GLN A 97 -6.61 0.70 -2.46
CA GLN A 97 -5.28 0.14 -2.21
C GLN A 97 -5.16 -0.37 -0.78
N LEU A 98 -5.67 0.40 0.20
CA LEU A 98 -5.69 -0.01 1.59
C LEU A 98 -6.49 -1.30 1.79
N VAL A 99 -7.66 -1.44 1.16
CA VAL A 99 -8.45 -2.69 1.22
C VAL A 99 -7.67 -3.88 0.68
N GLN A 100 -7.02 -3.76 -0.49
CA GLN A 100 -6.18 -4.84 -1.04
C GLN A 100 -5.07 -5.26 -0.07
N ILE A 101 -4.37 -4.29 0.50
CA ILE A 101 -3.25 -4.52 1.44
C ILE A 101 -3.75 -5.19 2.72
N LEU A 102 -4.88 -4.75 3.26
CA LEU A 102 -5.46 -5.32 4.47
C LEU A 102 -6.02 -6.74 4.23
N SER A 103 -6.65 -7.02 3.08
CA SER A 103 -7.05 -8.38 2.70
C SER A 103 -5.84 -9.30 2.58
N PHE A 104 -4.73 -8.84 1.98
CA PHE A 104 -3.48 -9.59 1.98
C PHE A 104 -3.00 -9.94 3.40
N PHE A 105 -3.01 -8.97 4.33
CA PHE A 105 -2.59 -9.25 5.71
C PHE A 105 -3.56 -10.13 6.48
N ALA A 106 -4.85 -10.10 6.15
CA ALA A 106 -5.84 -11.03 6.68
C ALA A 106 -5.50 -12.47 6.28
N ASP A 107 -5.23 -12.71 4.99
CA ASP A 107 -4.81 -14.02 4.44
C ASP A 107 -3.53 -14.55 5.11
N GLU A 108 -2.56 -13.67 5.34
CA GLU A 108 -1.29 -14.00 6.02
C GLU A 108 -1.41 -14.11 7.55
N ASN A 109 -2.60 -13.92 8.12
CA ASN A 109 -2.86 -13.87 9.56
C ASN A 109 -1.92 -12.89 10.31
N ARG A 110 -1.59 -11.76 9.67
CA ARG A 110 -0.73 -10.72 10.24
C ARG A 110 -1.58 -9.58 10.77
N SER A 111 -1.68 -9.48 12.10
CA SER A 111 -2.36 -8.37 12.78
C SER A 111 -1.43 -7.54 13.66
N GLU A 112 -0.40 -8.16 14.25
CA GLU A 112 0.57 -7.46 15.09
C GLU A 112 1.44 -6.49 14.27
N GLY A 113 1.85 -5.37 14.87
CA GLY A 113 2.79 -4.43 14.24
C GLY A 113 2.24 -3.63 13.05
N LEU A 114 0.97 -3.82 12.66
CA LEU A 114 0.31 -3.03 11.63
C LEU A 114 -0.24 -1.73 12.20
N LEU A 115 0.15 -0.60 11.61
CA LEU A 115 -0.28 0.73 12.02
C LEU A 115 -0.90 1.47 10.84
N LEU A 116 -2.11 2.01 11.01
CA LEU A 116 -2.72 2.91 10.04
C LEU A 116 -2.42 4.37 10.38
N VAL A 117 -1.83 5.07 9.43
CA VAL A 117 -1.69 6.52 9.41
C VAL A 117 -2.65 7.07 8.36
N GLN A 118 -3.87 7.38 8.80
CA GLN A 118 -4.91 7.96 7.94
C GLN A 118 -4.74 9.49 7.88
N ALA A 119 -4.42 10.00 6.69
CA ALA A 119 -4.38 11.42 6.40
C ALA A 119 -5.79 11.93 6.04
N ASP A 120 -6.17 13.06 6.63
CA ASP A 120 -7.39 13.81 6.28
C ASP A 120 -7.14 14.87 5.18
N GLU A 121 -5.90 14.94 4.68
CA GLU A 121 -5.47 15.79 3.57
C GLU A 121 -4.64 14.96 2.57
N PHE A 122 -4.56 15.41 1.32
CA PHE A 122 -3.68 14.80 0.33
C PHE A 122 -2.22 14.93 0.74
N LEU A 123 -1.50 13.80 0.82
CA LEU A 123 -0.08 13.71 1.17
C LEU A 123 0.78 14.46 0.16
N GLY A 124 0.44 14.40 -1.13
CA GLY A 124 1.13 15.15 -2.19
C GLY A 124 1.10 16.68 -2.03
N ASN A 125 0.18 17.21 -1.21
CA ASN A 125 0.09 18.65 -0.91
C ASN A 125 0.83 19.05 0.37
N GLN A 126 1.44 18.10 1.06
CA GLN A 126 2.15 18.33 2.31
C GLN A 126 3.59 18.78 2.04
N ARG A 127 4.26 19.19 3.12
CA ARG A 127 5.68 19.51 3.12
C ARG A 127 6.43 18.55 4.02
N PRO A 128 7.73 18.30 3.77
CA PRO A 128 8.54 17.42 4.61
C PRO A 128 8.46 17.75 6.10
N GLU A 129 8.40 19.05 6.45
CA GLU A 129 8.40 19.49 7.85
C GLU A 129 7.07 19.21 8.58
N THR A 130 5.98 18.96 7.85
CA THR A 130 4.64 18.83 8.43
C THR A 130 4.01 17.46 8.22
N VAL A 131 4.46 16.67 7.25
CA VAL A 131 3.84 15.38 6.91
C VAL A 131 3.85 14.41 8.11
N LEU A 132 4.91 14.41 8.92
CA LEU A 132 5.03 13.50 10.06
C LEU A 132 4.03 13.76 11.20
N ARG A 133 3.29 14.87 11.18
CA ARG A 133 2.21 15.10 12.17
C ARG A 133 1.13 14.03 12.09
N PHE A 134 0.89 13.42 10.93
CA PHE A 134 -0.12 12.37 10.78
C PHE A 134 0.26 11.11 11.57
N ALA A 135 1.54 10.81 11.74
CA ALA A 135 2.01 9.68 12.56
C ALA A 135 1.56 9.78 14.03
N GLN A 136 1.30 11.00 14.54
CA GLN A 136 0.78 11.19 15.90
C GLN A 136 -0.65 10.63 16.08
N ARG A 137 -1.35 10.39 14.97
CA ARG A 137 -2.69 9.79 14.92
C ARG A 137 -2.66 8.32 14.49
N ALA A 138 -1.47 7.73 14.38
CA ALA A 138 -1.32 6.33 14.04
C ALA A 138 -2.11 5.46 15.02
N ARG A 139 -2.85 4.49 14.49
CA ARG A 139 -3.57 3.50 15.30
C ARG A 139 -3.20 2.10 14.85
N GLY A 140 -3.28 1.13 15.78
CA GLY A 140 -3.23 -0.27 15.40
C GLY A 140 -4.38 -0.64 14.46
N ILE A 141 -4.10 -1.52 13.51
CA ILE A 141 -5.14 -2.23 12.75
C ILE A 141 -5.79 -3.27 13.67
N ALA A 142 -7.12 -3.24 13.76
CA ALA A 142 -7.89 -4.23 14.51
C ALA A 142 -8.30 -5.40 13.61
N GLU A 143 -8.63 -6.54 14.22
CA GLU A 143 -9.13 -7.72 13.50
C GLU A 143 -10.36 -7.39 12.65
N ALA A 144 -11.27 -6.55 13.16
CA ALA A 144 -12.43 -6.09 12.41
C ALA A 144 -12.08 -5.23 11.16
N ASP A 145 -10.93 -4.54 11.14
CA ASP A 145 -10.49 -3.82 9.93
C ASP A 145 -10.07 -4.83 8.84
N LEU A 146 -9.37 -5.91 9.24
CA LEU A 146 -8.95 -7.00 8.35
C LEU A 146 -10.15 -7.76 7.81
N ASP A 147 -11.11 -8.13 8.68
CA ASP A 147 -12.34 -8.83 8.28
C ASP A 147 -13.15 -8.02 7.25
N VAL A 148 -13.26 -6.70 7.46
CA VAL A 148 -13.98 -5.81 6.53
C VAL A 148 -13.24 -5.71 5.21
N ALA A 149 -11.91 -5.57 5.23
CA ALA A 149 -11.12 -5.50 4.01
C ALA A 149 -11.22 -6.79 3.20
N ASP A 150 -11.11 -7.95 3.86
CA ASP A 150 -11.23 -9.25 3.22
C ASP A 150 -12.63 -9.46 2.61
N PHE A 151 -13.69 -9.10 3.35
CA PHE A 151 -15.05 -9.13 2.83
C PHE A 151 -15.28 -8.22 1.61
N ILE A 152 -14.67 -7.02 1.59
CA ILE A 152 -14.79 -6.11 0.45
C ILE A 152 -13.99 -6.61 -0.76
N TRP A 153 -12.85 -7.27 -0.53
CA TRP A 153 -11.95 -7.74 -1.58
C TRP A 153 -12.40 -9.05 -2.25
N ALA A 154 -13.16 -9.89 -1.52
CA ALA A 154 -13.64 -11.20 -1.95
C ALA A 154 -14.60 -11.22 -3.16
#